data_AF-A0AAF0Z6U8-F1
#
_entry.id   AF-A0AAF0Z6U8-F1
#
_cell.length_a   1.000
_cell.length_b   1.000
_cell.length_c   1.000
_cell.angle_alpha   90.00
_cell.angle_beta   90.00
_cell.angle_gamma   90.00
#
_symmetry.space_group_name_H-M   'P 1'
#
loop_
_entity.id
_entity.type
_entity.pdbx_description
1 polymer ?
#
loop_
_entity_poly.entity_id
_entity_poly.type
_entity_poly.pdbx_seq_one_letter_code
_entity_poly.pdbx_strand_id
1 'polypeptide(L)'
;MRKINVNQITEIITDIENELSRMNQLEKDIKETYEKIPQYPELTITLFESLALKLHNFYTGCERIFQIITDELNGGKPSSFDWHRRLLERMANEQNDRPGVITKNTVKQLKDYLGFRHIVRNIYGFELDIDRLETLVNNYFSVWHNFREDINNFLNWLHQLKDVIKS
;
A
#
# COMPACT_ATOMS: atom_id res chain seq x y z
N MET A 1 -3.54 -14.06 -20.78
CA MET A 1 -4.08 -14.19 -19.40
C MET A 1 -4.22 -15.67 -19.07
N ARG A 2 -3.88 -16.10 -17.84
CA ARG A 2 -4.37 -17.39 -17.31
C ARG A 2 -5.90 -17.37 -17.42
N LYS A 3 -6.54 -18.51 -17.72
CA LYS A 3 -8.02 -18.58 -17.68
C LYS A 3 -8.45 -18.40 -16.23
N ILE A 4 -8.81 -17.17 -15.87
CA ILE A 4 -9.30 -16.81 -14.54
C ILE A 4 -10.79 -17.17 -14.49
N ASN A 5 -11.21 -17.87 -13.43
CA ASN A 5 -12.62 -18.21 -13.21
C ASN A 5 -13.26 -17.32 -12.13
N VAL A 6 -14.58 -17.41 -11.99
CA VAL A 6 -15.38 -16.60 -11.06
C VAL A 6 -14.95 -16.78 -9.60
N ASN A 7 -14.54 -17.99 -9.22
CA ASN A 7 -14.11 -18.28 -7.84
C ASN A 7 -12.79 -17.55 -7.54
N GLN A 8 -11.83 -17.60 -8.46
CA GLN A 8 -10.55 -16.89 -8.32
C GLN A 8 -10.74 -15.38 -8.20
N ILE A 9 -11.64 -14.78 -8.98
CA ILE A 9 -11.95 -13.33 -8.85
C ILE A 9 -12.57 -13.03 -7.49
N THR A 10 -13.44 -13.92 -7.00
CA THR A 10 -14.06 -13.75 -5.68
C THR A 10 -13.01 -13.80 -4.56
N GLU A 11 -12.05 -14.71 -4.65
CA GLU A 11 -10.94 -14.82 -3.70
C GLU A 11 -10.06 -13.58 -3.73
N ILE A 12 -9.67 -13.10 -4.91
CA ILE A 12 -8.89 -11.86 -5.08
C ILE A 12 -9.60 -10.66 -4.44
N ILE A 13 -10.89 -10.47 -4.73
CA ILE A 13 -11.68 -9.36 -4.16
C ILE A 13 -11.65 -9.45 -2.62
N THR A 14 -11.96 -10.63 -2.08
CA THR A 14 -12.01 -10.87 -0.63
C THR A 14 -10.66 -10.57 0.02
N ASP A 15 -9.55 -11.03 -0.57
CA ASP A 15 -8.21 -10.81 -0.03
C ASP A 15 -7.79 -9.34 -0.06
N ILE A 16 -8.13 -8.61 -1.14
CA ILE A 16 -7.87 -7.17 -1.23
C ILE A 16 -8.71 -6.41 -0.21
N GLU A 17 -10.00 -6.70 -0.08
CA GLU A 17 -10.89 -6.05 0.89
C GLU A 17 -10.41 -6.28 2.34
N ASN A 18 -9.96 -7.50 2.64
CA ASN A 18 -9.40 -7.84 3.94
C ASN A 18 -8.13 -7.04 4.26
N GLU A 19 -7.20 -6.90 3.31
CA GLU A 19 -6.00 -6.09 3.52
C GLU A 19 -6.35 -4.60 3.63
N LEU A 20 -7.30 -4.10 2.81
CA LEU A 20 -7.76 -2.72 2.88
C LEU A 20 -8.41 -2.39 4.23
N SER A 21 -9.18 -3.33 4.80
CA SER A 21 -9.75 -3.21 6.15
C SER A 21 -8.67 -3.10 7.23
N ARG A 22 -7.61 -3.91 7.16
CA ARG A 22 -6.46 -3.81 8.07
C ARG A 22 -5.75 -2.47 7.94
N MET A 23 -5.59 -1.97 6.71
CA MET A 23 -4.97 -0.67 6.44
C MET A 23 -5.84 0.51 6.93
N ASN A 24 -7.18 0.40 6.86
CA ASN A 24 -8.08 1.38 7.48
C ASN A 24 -7.91 1.43 9.00
N GLN A 25 -7.67 0.28 9.67
CA GLN A 25 -7.37 0.30 11.10
C GLN A 25 -6.00 0.95 11.37
N LEU A 26 -4.99 0.64 10.54
CA LEU A 26 -3.68 1.25 10.65
C LEU A 26 -3.71 2.78 10.50
N GLU A 27 -4.56 3.33 9.63
CA GLU A 27 -4.75 4.77 9.49
C GLU A 27 -5.24 5.42 10.78
N LYS A 28 -6.23 4.79 11.46
CA LYS A 28 -6.70 5.25 12.77
C LYS A 28 -5.58 5.25 13.80
N ASP A 29 -4.80 4.16 13.86
CA ASP A 29 -3.69 4.03 14.80
C ASP A 29 -2.59 5.08 14.53
N ILE A 30 -2.30 5.39 13.26
CA ILE A 30 -1.37 6.46 12.87
C ILE A 30 -1.90 7.81 13.33
N LYS A 31 -3.17 8.11 13.04
CA LYS A 31 -3.82 9.36 13.44
C LYS A 31 -3.77 9.57 14.95
N GLU A 32 -4.21 8.58 15.72
CA GLU A 32 -4.20 8.63 17.18
C GLU A 32 -2.78 8.79 17.74
N THR A 33 -1.78 8.15 17.12
CA THR A 33 -0.38 8.28 17.57
C THR A 33 0.16 9.68 17.28
N TYR A 34 -0.13 10.24 16.10
CA TYR A 34 0.31 11.58 15.71
C TYR A 34 -0.33 12.67 16.57
N GLU A 35 -1.63 12.56 16.85
CA GLU A 35 -2.37 13.50 17.70
C GLU A 35 -1.90 13.51 19.17
N LYS A 36 -1.24 12.43 19.64
CA LYS A 36 -0.65 12.34 20.98
C LYS A 36 0.66 13.11 21.13
N ILE A 37 1.39 13.38 20.05
CA ILE A 37 2.70 14.06 20.11
C ILE A 37 2.62 15.41 20.86
N PRO A 38 1.72 16.34 20.51
CA PRO A 38 1.61 17.60 21.24
C PRO A 38 1.07 17.45 22.67
N GLN A 39 0.41 16.33 22.99
CA GLN A 39 -0.16 16.06 24.31
C GLN A 39 0.89 15.50 25.29
N TYR A 40 1.91 14.81 24.76
CA TYR A 40 2.97 14.15 25.54
C TYR A 40 4.36 14.46 24.94
N PRO A 41 4.86 15.71 25.06
CA PRO A 41 6.14 16.10 24.47
C PRO A 41 7.33 15.24 24.94
N GLU A 42 7.27 14.72 26.17
CA GLU A 42 8.27 13.82 26.74
C GLU A 42 8.35 12.45 26.05
N LEU A 43 7.29 12.03 25.35
CA LEU A 43 7.21 10.77 24.61
C LEU A 43 7.45 10.95 23.10
N THR A 44 7.79 12.16 22.63
CA THR A 44 7.93 12.50 21.20
C THR A 44 8.75 11.47 20.43
N ILE A 45 9.95 11.12 20.91
CA ILE A 45 10.84 10.18 20.24
C ILE A 45 10.17 8.80 20.10
N THR A 46 9.62 8.26 21.20
CA THR A 46 8.95 6.96 21.20
C THR A 46 7.70 6.93 20.31
N LEU A 47 6.94 8.04 20.27
CA LEU A 47 5.78 8.18 19.39
C LEU A 47 6.21 8.21 17.91
N PHE A 48 7.32 8.87 17.59
CA PHE A 48 7.89 8.85 16.24
C PHE A 48 8.44 7.47 15.86
N GLU A 49 9.14 6.76 16.74
CA GLU A 49 9.56 5.38 16.51
C GLU A 49 8.35 4.46 16.21
N SER A 50 7.26 4.65 16.96
CA SER A 50 5.97 3.97 16.74
C SER A 50 5.36 4.32 15.37
N LEU A 51 5.41 5.59 14.95
CA LEU A 51 4.95 6.03 13.63
C LEU A 51 5.82 5.47 12.50
N ALA A 52 7.13 5.38 12.67
CA ALA A 52 8.05 4.81 11.69
C ALA A 52 7.67 3.35 11.38
N LEU A 53 7.39 2.54 12.41
CA LEU A 53 6.90 1.17 12.22
C LEU A 53 5.53 1.12 11.54
N LYS A 54 4.62 2.05 11.88
CA LYS A 54 3.30 2.11 11.24
C LYS A 54 3.39 2.48 9.75
N LEU A 55 4.24 3.44 9.37
CA LEU A 55 4.48 3.78 7.96
C LEU A 55 5.15 2.64 7.19
N HIS A 56 6.06 1.89 7.83
CA HIS A 56 6.59 0.66 7.27
C HIS A 56 5.47 -0.37 7.00
N ASN A 57 4.56 -0.55 7.95
CA ASN A 57 3.42 -1.46 7.82
C ASN A 57 2.46 -1.01 6.72
N PHE A 58 2.25 0.30 6.57
CA PHE A 58 1.44 0.87 5.50
C PHE A 58 1.96 0.44 4.13
N TYR A 59 3.23 0.69 3.83
CA TYR A 59 3.77 0.32 2.53
C TYR A 59 3.79 -1.21 2.33
N THR A 60 4.03 -1.97 3.40
CA THR A 60 3.93 -3.43 3.36
C THR A 60 2.51 -3.90 2.99
N GLY A 61 1.46 -3.22 3.48
CA GLY A 61 0.08 -3.46 3.08
C GLY A 61 -0.17 -3.17 1.59
N CYS A 62 0.33 -2.04 1.07
CA CYS A 62 0.29 -1.76 -0.36
C CYS A 62 0.95 -2.88 -1.18
N GLU A 63 2.13 -3.34 -0.77
CA GLU A 63 2.84 -4.44 -1.44
C GLU A 63 2.08 -5.76 -1.43
N ARG A 64 1.34 -6.07 -0.35
CA ARG A 64 0.52 -7.28 -0.27
C ARG A 64 -0.63 -7.24 -1.27
N ILE A 65 -1.34 -6.12 -1.36
CA ILE A 65 -2.39 -5.92 -2.37
C ILE A 65 -1.81 -6.09 -3.77
N PHE A 66 -0.66 -5.48 -4.05
CA PHE A 66 0.00 -5.63 -5.36
C PHE A 66 0.41 -7.07 -5.65
N GLN A 67 0.88 -7.81 -4.64
CA GLN A 67 1.26 -9.21 -4.79
C GLN A 67 0.06 -10.10 -5.11
N ILE A 68 -1.07 -9.94 -4.40
CA ILE A 68 -2.32 -10.65 -4.70
C ILE A 68 -2.67 -10.46 -6.18
N ILE A 69 -2.62 -9.22 -6.66
CA ILE A 69 -2.92 -8.88 -8.05
C ILE A 69 -1.91 -9.50 -9.02
N THR A 70 -0.60 -9.43 -8.74
CA THR A 70 0.41 -9.95 -9.67
C THR A 70 0.46 -11.47 -9.75
N ASP A 71 0.28 -12.14 -8.61
CA ASP A 71 0.39 -13.59 -8.51
C ASP A 71 -0.79 -14.25 -9.25
N GLU A 72 -1.98 -13.66 -9.15
CA GLU A 72 -3.19 -14.20 -9.78
C GLU A 72 -3.46 -13.66 -11.19
N LEU A 73 -3.19 -12.38 -11.47
CA LEU A 73 -3.58 -11.74 -12.73
C LEU A 73 -2.43 -11.53 -13.71
N ASN A 74 -1.19 -11.33 -13.24
CA ASN A 74 -0.06 -10.91 -14.08
C ASN A 74 1.00 -12.01 -14.30
N GLY A 75 0.76 -13.24 -13.85
CA GLY A 75 1.62 -14.39 -14.16
C GLY A 75 2.94 -14.45 -13.38
N GLY A 76 3.03 -13.80 -12.22
CA GLY A 76 4.13 -13.97 -11.26
C GLY A 76 5.07 -12.75 -11.08
N LYS A 77 5.93 -12.87 -10.06
CA LYS A 77 6.78 -11.78 -9.56
C LYS A 77 8.00 -11.51 -10.46
N PRO A 78 8.48 -10.26 -10.57
CA PRO A 78 9.77 -9.97 -11.22
C PRO A 78 10.93 -10.60 -10.42
N SER A 79 11.78 -11.39 -11.07
CA SER A 79 12.88 -12.15 -10.44
C SER A 79 14.17 -11.34 -10.24
N SER A 80 14.11 -10.15 -9.63
CA SER A 80 15.29 -9.27 -9.47
C SER A 80 15.39 -8.61 -8.10
N PHE A 81 16.59 -8.17 -7.71
CA PHE A 81 16.87 -7.37 -6.50
C PHE A 81 15.94 -6.14 -6.36
N ASP A 82 15.58 -5.50 -7.48
CA ASP A 82 14.69 -4.33 -7.53
C ASP A 82 13.20 -4.69 -7.77
N TRP A 83 12.76 -5.86 -7.32
CA TRP A 83 11.40 -6.33 -7.60
C TRP A 83 10.32 -5.44 -6.97
N HIS A 84 10.58 -4.86 -5.80
CA HIS A 84 9.64 -4.00 -5.09
C HIS A 84 9.28 -2.74 -5.89
N ARG A 85 10.28 -2.05 -6.43
CA ARG A 85 10.08 -0.88 -7.28
C ARG A 85 9.36 -1.25 -8.57
N ARG A 86 9.79 -2.33 -9.22
CA ARG A 86 9.18 -2.82 -10.46
C ARG A 86 7.73 -3.25 -10.25
N LEU A 87 7.42 -3.82 -9.09
CA LEU A 87 6.05 -4.16 -8.69
C LEU A 87 5.20 -2.90 -8.62
N LEU A 88 5.65 -1.88 -7.88
CA LEU A 88 4.94 -0.61 -7.78
C LEU A 88 4.71 0.04 -9.15
N GLU A 89 5.74 0.13 -9.99
CA GLU A 89 5.64 0.74 -11.32
C GLU A 89 4.68 -0.03 -12.25
N ARG A 90 4.65 -1.37 -12.16
CA ARG A 90 3.72 -2.21 -12.94
C ARG A 90 2.26 -2.00 -12.56
N MET A 91 1.95 -1.57 -11.34
CA MET A 91 0.57 -1.38 -10.90
C MET A 91 -0.11 -0.21 -11.60
N ALA A 92 0.64 0.78 -12.08
CA ALA A 92 0.08 1.86 -12.89
C ALA A 92 -0.09 1.52 -14.37
N ASN A 93 0.43 0.37 -14.83
CA ASN A 93 0.33 -0.02 -16.23
C ASN A 93 -0.93 -0.86 -16.44
N GLU A 94 -1.71 -0.46 -17.45
CA GLU A 94 -2.73 -1.32 -18.04
C GLU A 94 -2.07 -2.58 -18.62
N GLN A 95 -2.72 -3.73 -18.48
CA GLN A 95 -2.22 -5.00 -18.98
C GLN A 95 -3.36 -5.79 -19.63
N ASN A 96 -3.34 -5.90 -20.96
CA ASN A 96 -4.44 -6.46 -21.74
C ASN A 96 -5.76 -5.76 -21.35
N ASP A 97 -6.73 -6.51 -20.83
CA ASP A 97 -8.04 -6.00 -20.42
C ASP A 97 -8.08 -5.50 -18.97
N ARG A 98 -6.97 -5.58 -18.23
CA ARG A 98 -6.88 -5.11 -16.84
C ARG A 98 -6.44 -3.64 -16.80
N PRO A 99 -7.22 -2.74 -16.18
CA PRO A 99 -6.81 -1.35 -16.02
C PRO A 99 -5.60 -1.22 -15.08
N GLY A 100 -4.98 -0.05 -15.08
CA GLY A 100 -4.05 0.32 -14.01
C GLY A 100 -4.75 0.22 -12.65
N VAL A 101 -4.08 -0.38 -11.66
CA VAL A 101 -4.58 -0.53 -10.28
C VAL A 101 -4.45 0.76 -9.51
N ILE A 102 -3.38 1.51 -9.78
CA ILE A 102 -3.12 2.82 -9.17
C ILE A 102 -2.72 3.83 -10.22
N THR A 103 -2.91 5.10 -9.93
CA THR A 103 -2.50 6.17 -10.82
C THR A 103 -0.97 6.37 -10.79
N LYS A 104 -0.43 7.03 -11.82
CA LYS A 104 0.98 7.47 -11.84
C LYS A 104 1.30 8.43 -10.69
N ASN A 105 0.32 9.21 -10.22
CA ASN A 105 0.47 10.09 -9.07
C ASN A 105 0.67 9.29 -7.78
N THR A 106 -0.19 8.29 -7.54
CA THR A 106 -0.07 7.38 -6.40
C THR A 106 1.26 6.62 -6.42
N VAL A 107 1.73 6.17 -7.60
CA VAL A 107 3.09 5.59 -7.74
C VAL A 107 4.17 6.56 -7.27
N LYS A 108 4.12 7.83 -7.70
CA LYS A 108 5.10 8.84 -7.30
C LYS A 108 5.10 9.03 -5.77
N GLN A 109 3.92 9.12 -5.17
CA GLN A 109 3.76 9.28 -3.72
C GLN A 109 4.28 8.06 -2.94
N LEU A 110 3.98 6.85 -3.40
CA LEU A 110 4.41 5.61 -2.73
C LEU A 110 5.93 5.33 -2.82
N LYS A 111 6.66 5.97 -3.73
CA LYS A 111 8.13 5.82 -3.84
C LYS A 111 8.85 6.28 -2.57
N ASP A 112 8.34 7.32 -1.91
CA ASP A 112 8.95 7.83 -0.67
C ASP A 112 8.82 6.81 0.47
N TYR A 113 7.67 6.12 0.54
CA TYR A 113 7.42 5.05 1.53
C TYR A 113 8.17 3.76 1.20
N LEU A 114 8.33 3.41 -0.08
CA LEU A 114 9.22 2.32 -0.50
C LEU A 114 10.65 2.57 -0.02
N GLY A 115 11.18 3.77 -0.28
CA GLY A 115 12.51 4.16 0.18
C GLY A 115 12.63 4.14 1.70
N PHE A 116 11.63 4.70 2.39
CA PHE A 116 11.58 4.74 3.84
C PHE A 116 11.55 3.35 4.49
N ARG A 117 10.82 2.39 3.90
CA ARG A 117 10.82 1.00 4.37
C ARG A 117 12.22 0.40 4.45
N HIS A 118 13.09 0.71 3.49
CA HIS A 118 14.48 0.22 3.51
C HIS A 118 15.30 0.88 4.62
N ILE A 119 15.00 2.13 4.96
CA ILE A 119 15.66 2.88 6.03
C ILE A 119 15.29 2.29 7.40
N VAL A 120 13.99 2.11 7.68
CA VAL A 120 13.51 1.56 8.97
C VAL A 120 14.03 0.15 9.25
N ARG A 121 14.25 -0.67 8.21
CA ARG A 121 14.79 -2.03 8.39
C ARG A 121 16.27 -2.07 8.72
N ASN A 122 17.01 -0.99 8.45
CA ASN A 122 18.46 -0.93 8.53
C ASN A 122 18.97 0.03 9.62
N ILE A 123 18.08 0.80 10.25
CA ILE A 123 18.44 1.82 11.25
C ILE A 123 17.92 1.42 12.62
N TYR A 124 18.80 1.46 13.63
CA TYR A 124 18.41 1.50 15.03
C TYR A 124 17.81 2.89 15.34
N GLY A 125 16.71 2.96 16.09
CA GLY A 125 15.84 4.15 16.25
C GLY A 125 16.50 5.51 16.58
N PHE A 126 17.78 5.53 16.98
CA PHE A 126 18.57 6.73 17.29
C PHE A 126 19.11 7.52 16.08
N GLU A 127 19.07 7.00 14.85
CA GLU A 127 19.44 7.78 13.62
C GLU A 127 18.21 8.22 12.79
N LEU A 128 16.99 8.09 13.32
CA LEU A 128 15.78 8.55 12.65
C LEU A 128 15.78 10.09 12.57
N ASP A 129 15.90 10.61 11.35
CA ASP A 129 15.62 12.02 11.04
C ASP A 129 14.13 12.31 11.27
N ILE A 130 13.85 12.96 12.41
CA ILE A 130 12.48 13.28 12.87
C ILE A 130 11.79 14.21 11.88
N ASP A 131 12.49 15.20 11.31
CA ASP A 131 11.91 16.15 10.37
C ASP A 131 11.46 15.44 9.09
N ARG A 132 12.29 14.51 8.60
CA ARG A 132 11.93 13.66 7.46
C ARG A 132 10.75 12.74 7.77
N LEU A 133 10.72 12.16 8.97
CA LEU A 133 9.63 11.28 9.39
C LEU A 133 8.31 12.04 9.53
N GLU A 134 8.34 13.21 10.17
CA GLU A 134 7.20 14.10 10.29
C GLU A 134 6.64 14.49 8.92
N THR A 135 7.52 14.80 7.97
CA THR A 135 7.12 15.06 6.58
C THR A 135 6.37 13.86 5.97
N LEU A 136 6.85 12.63 6.18
CA LEU A 136 6.19 11.42 5.69
C LEU A 136 4.84 11.16 6.38
N VAL A 137 4.72 11.45 7.68
CA VAL A 137 3.46 11.31 8.44
C VAL A 137 2.44 12.35 7.99
N ASN A 138 2.85 13.60 7.77
CA ASN A 138 1.97 14.64 7.26
C ASN A 138 1.45 14.32 5.85
N ASN A 139 2.32 13.79 4.98
CA ASN A 139 1.92 13.38 3.64
C ASN A 139 1.02 12.13 3.66
N TYR A 140 1.16 11.26 4.65
CA TYR A 140 0.53 9.93 4.70
C TYR A 140 -0.97 9.96 4.44
N PHE A 141 -1.72 10.87 5.09
CA PHE A 141 -3.18 10.90 4.96
C PHE A 141 -3.63 11.14 3.52
N SER A 142 -2.96 12.04 2.80
CA SER A 142 -3.25 12.30 1.39
C SER A 142 -2.88 11.12 0.49
N VAL A 143 -1.75 10.46 0.78
CA VAL A 143 -1.27 9.31 0.02
C VAL A 143 -2.16 8.10 0.23
N TRP A 144 -2.56 7.85 1.47
CA TRP A 144 -3.50 6.79 1.82
C TRP A 144 -4.86 7.02 1.16
N HIS A 145 -5.38 8.25 1.20
CA HIS A 145 -6.64 8.57 0.53
C HIS A 145 -6.58 8.23 -0.97
N ASN A 146 -5.56 8.73 -1.68
CA ASN A 146 -5.39 8.47 -3.12
C ASN A 146 -5.24 6.97 -3.41
N PHE A 147 -4.43 6.27 -2.61
CA PHE A 147 -4.24 4.84 -2.77
C PHE A 147 -5.55 4.06 -2.54
N ARG A 148 -6.31 4.40 -1.49
CA ARG A 148 -7.58 3.74 -1.19
C ARG A 148 -8.60 3.94 -2.30
N GLU A 149 -8.73 5.16 -2.84
CA GLU A 149 -9.61 5.44 -3.97
C GLU A 149 -9.20 4.65 -5.22
N ASP A 150 -7.90 4.58 -5.52
CA ASP A 150 -7.37 3.77 -6.62
C ASP A 150 -7.74 2.28 -6.45
N ILE A 151 -7.54 1.71 -5.26
CA ILE A 151 -7.89 0.30 -4.99
C ILE A 151 -9.41 0.07 -5.07
N ASN A 152 -10.23 0.98 -4.57
CA ASN A 152 -11.69 0.87 -4.67
C ASN A 152 -12.15 0.89 -6.13
N ASN A 153 -11.56 1.74 -6.97
CA ASN A 153 -11.84 1.76 -8.41
C ASN A 153 -11.44 0.44 -9.08
N PHE A 154 -10.31 -0.14 -8.68
CA PHE A 154 -9.88 -1.44 -9.19
C PHE A 154 -10.81 -2.60 -8.72
N LEU A 155 -11.27 -2.58 -7.46
CA LEU A 155 -12.26 -3.52 -6.94
C LEU A 155 -13.57 -3.44 -7.71
N ASN A 156 -14.07 -2.23 -8.00
CA ASN A 156 -15.27 -2.04 -8.81
C ASN A 156 -15.14 -2.69 -10.20
N TRP A 157 -13.96 -2.55 -10.83
CA TRP A 157 -13.67 -3.24 -12.09
C TRP A 157 -13.66 -4.77 -11.94
N LEU A 158 -13.07 -5.31 -10.86
CA LEU A 158 -13.10 -6.76 -10.59
C LEU A 158 -14.52 -7.30 -10.41
N HIS A 159 -15.40 -6.54 -9.74
CA HIS A 159 -16.82 -6.90 -9.62
C HIS A 159 -17.51 -6.94 -10.99
N GLN A 160 -17.27 -5.95 -11.85
CA GLN A 160 -17.83 -5.94 -13.20
C GLN A 160 -17.31 -7.12 -14.03
N LEU A 161 -16.01 -7.42 -13.94
CA LEU A 161 -15.40 -8.57 -14.62
C LEU A 161 -16.04 -9.90 -14.17
N LYS A 162 -16.31 -10.03 -12.87
CA LYS A 162 -16.98 -11.21 -12.30
C LYS A 162 -18.36 -11.45 -12.91
N ASP A 163 -19.14 -10.39 -13.11
CA ASP A 163 -20.50 -10.48 -13.65
C ASP A 163 -20.48 -10.82 -15.15
N VAL A 164 -19.49 -10.31 -15.89
CA VAL A 164 -19.28 -10.67 -17.30
C VAL A 164 -18.92 -12.14 -17.47
N ILE A 165 -18.06 -12.71 -16.62
CA ILE A 165 -17.64 -14.12 -16.72
C ILE A 165 -18.73 -15.10 -16.29
N LYS A 166 -19.69 -14.66 -15.45
CA LYS A 166 -20.86 -15.46 -15.07
C LYS A 166 -21.92 -15.56 -16.17
N SER A 167 -21.91 -14.62 -17.13
CA SER A 167 -22.90 -14.51 -18.22
C SER A 167 -22.48 -15.34 -19.43
#